data_AF-A0A3D5ZIJ5-F1
#
_entry.id   AF-A0A3D5ZIJ5-F1
#
_cell.length_a   1.000
_cell.length_b   1.000
_cell.length_c   1.000
_cell.angle_alpha   90.00
_cell.angle_beta   90.00
_cell.angle_gamma   90.00
#
_symmetry.space_group_name_H-M   'P 1'
#
loop_
_entity.id
_entity.type
_entity.pdbx_description
1 polymer ?
#
loop_
_entity_poly.entity_id
_entity_poly.type
_entity_poly.pdbx_seq_one_letter_code
_entity_poly.pdbx_strand_id
1 'polypeptide(L)'
;MTDKFQEIELKFHCDIEGIKKLRRAQKVKDVATGNWRSRLLRAIYHDTADLALKRAGIALRTRKEGRYWVQTIKCNAKMHAGLSRVDEYHVRLRNEQLDLERIEDMQVR
;
A
#
# COMPACT_ATOMS: atom_id res chain seq x y z
N MET A 1 -1.44 17.19 -5.78
CA MET A 1 -2.38 16.47 -6.66
C MET A 1 -2.45 15.05 -6.16
N THR A 2 -3.61 14.42 -6.26
CA THR A 2 -3.74 12.96 -6.02
C THR A 2 -3.20 12.22 -7.23
N ASP A 3 -2.28 11.29 -7.02
CA ASP A 3 -1.84 10.42 -8.11
C ASP A 3 -2.67 9.14 -8.06
N LYS A 4 -3.23 8.77 -9.21
CA LYS A 4 -3.96 7.51 -9.43
C LYS A 4 -3.08 6.53 -10.20
N PHE A 5 -3.05 5.28 -9.76
CA PHE A 5 -2.31 4.21 -10.42
C PHE A 5 -3.04 2.89 -10.25
N GLN A 6 -2.82 2.00 -11.22
CA GLN A 6 -3.26 0.61 -11.12
C GLN A 6 -2.09 -0.20 -10.56
N GLU A 7 -2.20 -0.67 -9.32
CA GLU A 7 -1.19 -1.53 -8.71
C GLU A 7 -1.47 -2.99 -9.07
N ILE A 8 -0.48 -3.71 -9.58
CA ILE A 8 -0.49 -5.16 -9.76
C ILE A 8 0.64 -5.74 -8.90
N GLU A 9 0.30 -6.63 -7.97
CA GLU A 9 1.26 -7.18 -7.00
C GLU A 9 1.07 -8.70 -6.85
N LEU A 10 2.18 -9.45 -6.76
CA LEU A 10 2.19 -10.87 -6.39
C LEU A 10 2.81 -11.03 -5.00
N LYS A 11 1.98 -11.43 -4.02
CA LYS A 11 2.39 -11.62 -2.62
C LYS A 11 2.69 -13.08 -2.33
N PHE A 12 3.78 -13.31 -1.60
CA PHE A 12 4.18 -14.63 -1.10
C PHE A 12 4.22 -14.62 0.43
N HIS A 13 3.70 -15.67 1.05
CA HIS A 13 3.95 -15.94 2.45
C HIS A 13 5.31 -16.63 2.59
N CYS A 14 6.17 -16.10 3.45
CA CYS A 14 7.50 -16.64 3.68
C CYS A 14 7.78 -16.67 5.18
N ASP A 15 8.40 -17.75 5.64
CA ASP A 15 9.00 -17.81 6.98
C ASP A 15 10.34 -17.05 7.01
N ILE A 16 10.91 -16.96 8.21
CA ILE A 16 12.17 -16.22 8.43
C ILE A 16 13.32 -16.83 7.61
N GLU A 17 13.41 -18.16 7.52
CA GLU A 17 14.45 -18.84 6.75
C GLU A 17 14.27 -18.67 5.24
N GLY A 18 13.04 -18.69 4.75
CA GLY A 18 12.68 -18.38 3.37
C GLY A 18 13.09 -16.97 2.96
N ILE A 19 12.83 -15.96 3.80
CA ILE A 19 13.29 -14.58 3.54
C ILE A 19 14.82 -14.50 3.49
N LYS A 20 15.54 -15.18 4.40
CA LYS A 20 17.02 -15.21 4.38
C LYS A 20 17.55 -15.83 3.10
N LYS A 21 16.96 -16.94 2.64
CA LYS A 21 17.32 -17.61 1.38
C LYS A 21 17.04 -16.70 0.19
N LEU A 22 15.86 -16.09 0.13
CA LEU A 22 15.46 -15.18 -0.94
C LEU A 22 16.43 -14.00 -1.08
N ARG A 23 16.81 -13.37 0.05
CA ARG A 23 17.76 -12.25 0.06
C ARG A 23 19.15 -12.61 -0.49
N ARG A 24 19.54 -13.88 -0.37
CA ARG A 24 20.85 -14.40 -0.84
C ARG A 24 20.79 -14.97 -2.25
N ALA A 25 19.59 -15.27 -2.77
CA ALA A 25 19.40 -15.92 -4.06
C ALA A 25 19.94 -15.08 -5.21
N GLN A 26 20.71 -15.71 -6.11
CA GLN A 26 21.36 -15.01 -7.21
C GLN A 26 20.34 -14.33 -8.14
N LYS A 27 19.25 -15.03 -8.49
CA LYS A 27 18.17 -14.49 -9.32
C LYS A 27 17.59 -13.17 -8.79
N VAL A 28 17.54 -12.99 -7.47
CA VAL A 28 17.06 -11.74 -6.87
C VAL A 28 18.11 -10.64 -6.98
N LYS A 29 19.39 -10.97 -6.80
CA LYS A 29 20.49 -10.02 -6.98
C LYS A 29 20.61 -9.55 -8.44
N ASP A 30 20.37 -10.44 -9.39
CA ASP A 30 20.45 -10.15 -10.83
C ASP A 30 19.43 -9.09 -11.28
N VAL A 31 18.27 -9.03 -10.60
CA VAL A 31 17.20 -8.05 -10.89
C VAL A 31 17.14 -6.89 -9.90
N ALA A 32 17.94 -6.91 -8.84
CA ALA A 32 17.93 -5.87 -7.83
C ALA A 32 18.55 -4.58 -8.39
N THR A 33 17.81 -3.48 -8.31
CA THR A 33 18.27 -2.15 -8.78
C THR A 33 19.06 -1.37 -7.72
N GLY A 34 19.38 -1.99 -6.59
CA GLY A 34 20.14 -1.38 -5.51
C GLY A 34 20.20 -2.24 -4.25
N ASN A 35 20.84 -1.70 -3.21
CA ASN A 35 20.98 -2.39 -1.93
C ASN A 35 19.64 -2.49 -1.19
N TRP A 36 19.45 -3.61 -0.49
CA TRP A 36 18.35 -3.80 0.46
C TRP A 36 18.34 -2.68 1.51
N ARG A 37 17.16 -2.12 1.77
CA ARG A 37 16.96 -1.13 2.82
C ARG A 37 15.83 -1.57 3.73
N SER A 38 16.07 -1.48 5.03
CA SER A 38 15.01 -1.63 6.02
C SER A 38 14.41 -0.27 6.33
N ARG A 39 13.09 -0.20 6.39
CA ARG A 39 12.35 1.00 6.78
C ARG A 39 11.22 0.57 7.70
N LEU A 40 11.02 1.29 8.79
CA LEU A 40 9.81 1.14 9.60
C LEU A 40 8.67 1.84 8.87
N LEU A 41 7.64 1.08 8.50
CA LEU A 41 6.41 1.60 7.91
C LEU A 41 5.30 1.49 8.96
N ARG A 42 4.78 2.63 9.42
CA ARG A 42 3.63 2.67 10.33
C ARG A 42 2.40 3.09 9.55
N ALA A 43 1.41 2.21 9.46
CA ALA A 43 0.13 2.49 8.84
C ALA A 43 -0.98 2.59 9.89
N ILE A 44 -1.88 3.55 9.70
CA ILE A 44 -3.12 3.72 10.46
C ILE A 44 -4.25 3.50 9.46
N TYR A 45 -5.12 2.54 9.75
CA TYR A 45 -6.28 2.24 8.91
C TYR A 45 -7.50 2.92 9.48
N HIS A 46 -8.30 3.49 8.59
CA HIS A 46 -9.50 4.22 8.95
C HIS A 46 -10.71 3.53 8.34
N ASP A 47 -11.77 3.45 9.11
CA ASP A 47 -13.07 2.97 8.68
C ASP A 47 -14.13 3.66 9.55
N THR A 48 -15.40 3.52 9.19
CA THR A 48 -16.51 3.92 10.04
C THR A 48 -16.73 2.88 11.14
N ALA A 49 -17.46 3.25 12.19
CA ALA A 49 -17.76 2.34 13.30
C ALA A 49 -18.47 1.06 12.83
N ASP A 50 -19.24 1.17 11.75
CA ASP A 50 -19.96 0.06 11.13
C ASP A 50 -19.17 -0.62 10.00
N LEU A 51 -17.92 -0.24 9.70
CA LEU A 51 -17.08 -0.83 8.66
C LEU A 51 -17.60 -0.63 7.22
N ALA A 52 -18.12 0.54 6.92
CA ALA A 52 -18.68 0.86 5.61
C ALA A 52 -17.64 0.78 4.48
N LEU A 53 -16.40 1.22 4.72
CA LEU A 53 -15.34 1.18 3.69
C LEU A 53 -14.95 -0.26 3.38
N LYS A 54 -14.71 -1.08 4.41
CA LYS A 54 -14.44 -2.50 4.23
C LYS A 54 -15.55 -3.21 3.45
N ARG A 55 -16.82 -2.96 3.76
CA ARG A 55 -17.96 -3.55 3.03
C ARG A 55 -18.01 -3.10 1.57
N ALA A 56 -17.60 -1.87 1.30
CA ALA A 56 -17.43 -1.37 -0.07
C ALA A 56 -16.17 -1.88 -0.77
N GLY A 57 -15.34 -2.72 -0.12
CA GLY A 57 -14.08 -3.20 -0.67
C GLY A 57 -13.00 -2.11 -0.77
N ILE A 58 -13.11 -1.08 0.07
CA ILE A 58 -12.20 0.07 0.11
C ILE A 58 -11.31 -0.05 1.36
N ALA A 59 -10.01 0.18 1.18
CA ALA A 59 -9.07 0.36 2.27
C ALA A 59 -8.51 1.78 2.26
N LEU A 60 -8.84 2.55 3.29
CA LEU A 60 -8.28 3.88 3.55
C LEU A 60 -7.22 3.81 4.65
N ARG A 61 -6.04 4.37 4.39
CA ARG A 61 -4.97 4.45 5.38
C ARG A 61 -4.18 5.75 5.29
N THR A 62 -3.58 6.14 6.40
CA THR A 62 -2.38 6.99 6.40
C THR A 62 -1.15 6.15 6.74
N ARG A 63 -0.02 6.42 6.10
CA ARG A 63 1.24 5.69 6.33
C ARG A 63 2.40 6.67 6.49
N LYS A 64 3.18 6.49 7.55
CA LYS A 64 4.45 7.20 7.72
C LYS A 64 5.54 6.55 6.88
N GLU A 65 6.12 7.33 5.98
CA GLU A 65 7.21 6.94 5.11
C GLU A 65 8.41 7.85 5.35
N GLY A 66 9.30 7.44 6.26
CA GLY A 66 10.43 8.26 6.68
C GLY A 66 9.95 9.55 7.37
N ARG A 67 10.06 10.69 6.67
CA ARG A 67 9.74 12.02 7.21
C ARG A 67 8.36 12.55 6.81
N TYR A 68 7.68 11.89 5.87
CA TYR A 68 6.39 12.34 5.36
C TYR A 68 5.29 11.31 5.62
N TRP A 69 4.06 11.76 5.55
CA TRP A 69 2.87 10.93 5.62
C TRP A 69 2.24 10.81 4.25
N VAL A 70 1.63 9.67 3.98
CA VAL A 70 0.90 9.39 2.74
C VAL A 70 -0.47 8.86 3.08
N GLN A 71 -1.51 9.48 2.55
CA GLN A 71 -2.85 8.91 2.52
C GLN A 71 -2.99 8.04 1.28
N THR A 72 -3.60 6.87 1.45
CA THR A 72 -3.83 5.91 0.38
C THR A 72 -5.26 5.41 0.44
N ILE A 73 -5.94 5.42 -0.71
CA ILE A 73 -7.15 4.63 -0.94
C ILE A 73 -6.80 3.50 -1.89
N LYS A 74 -7.18 2.27 -1.54
CA LYS A 74 -7.19 1.13 -2.45
C LYS A 74 -8.64 0.69 -2.65
N CYS A 75 -9.08 0.54 -3.89
CA CYS A 75 -10.42 0.10 -4.25
C CYS A 75 -10.39 -0.80 -5.50
N ASN A 76 -11.57 -1.26 -5.94
CA ASN A 76 -11.74 -2.10 -7.15
C ASN A 76 -10.83 -3.34 -7.19
N ALA A 77 -10.61 -3.95 -6.02
CA ALA A 77 -9.68 -5.05 -5.86
C ALA A 77 -10.12 -6.30 -6.66
N LYS A 78 -9.19 -6.86 -7.44
CA LYS A 78 -9.29 -8.18 -8.05
C LYS A 78 -8.16 -9.04 -7.52
N MET A 79 -8.51 -10.18 -6.92
CA MET A 79 -7.53 -11.08 -6.32
C MET A 79 -7.69 -12.49 -6.90
N HIS A 80 -6.57 -13.10 -7.24
CA HIS A 80 -6.47 -14.49 -7.64
C HIS A 80 -5.25 -15.12 -6.95
N ALA A 81 -5.50 -15.90 -5.91
CA ALA A 81 -4.46 -16.40 -5.00
C ALA A 81 -3.56 -15.25 -4.49
N GLY A 82 -2.24 -15.32 -4.70
CA GLY A 82 -1.30 -14.27 -4.29
C GLY A 82 -1.29 -13.04 -5.21
N LEU A 83 -1.93 -13.10 -6.38
CA LEU A 83 -1.95 -11.99 -7.34
C LEU A 83 -3.11 -11.04 -7.02
N SER A 84 -2.79 -9.78 -6.76
CA SER A 84 -3.76 -8.71 -6.54
C SER A 84 -3.61 -7.59 -7.55
N ARG A 85 -4.73 -7.05 -7.99
CA ARG A 85 -4.81 -5.80 -8.75
C ARG A 85 -5.77 -4.85 -8.05
N VAL A 86 -5.36 -3.60 -7.84
CA VAL A 86 -6.20 -2.56 -7.22
C VAL A 86 -6.06 -1.25 -7.98
N ASP A 87 -7.10 -0.42 -7.92
CA ASP A 87 -6.95 1.00 -8.19
C ASP A 87 -6.47 1.65 -6.90
N GLU A 88 -5.38 2.40 -6.97
CA GLU A 88 -4.78 3.07 -5.82
C GLU A 88 -4.65 4.57 -6.08
N TYR A 89 -5.03 5.34 -5.06
CA TYR A 89 -4.94 6.78 -5.04
C TYR A 89 -4.02 7.16 -3.90
N HIS A 90 -2.93 7.88 -4.17
CA HIS A 90 -2.02 8.37 -3.14
C HIS A 90 -1.96 9.88 -3.09
N VAL A 91 -1.80 10.42 -1.88
CA VAL A 91 -1.50 11.83 -1.67
C VAL A 91 -0.61 12.02 -0.46
N ARG A 92 0.44 12.85 -0.60
CA ARG A 92 1.31 13.20 0.53
C ARG A 92 0.59 14.13 1.49
N LEU A 93 0.64 13.83 2.78
CA LEU A 93 0.08 14.62 3.87
C LEU A 93 1.17 15.35 4.66
N ARG A 94 0.78 16.42 5.36
CA ARG A 94 1.66 17.18 6.26
C ARG A 94 1.88 16.46 7.59
N ASN A 95 0.89 15.69 8.03
CA ASN A 95 0.88 14.92 9.28
C ASN A 95 0.05 13.65 9.10
N GLU A 96 -0.23 12.95 10.19
CA GLU A 96 -0.98 11.68 10.21
C GLU A 96 -2.49 11.80 10.02
N GLN A 97 -3.04 13.02 10.05
CA GLN A 97 -4.48 13.24 9.92
C GLN A 97 -4.93 13.02 8.49
N LEU A 98 -6.07 12.34 8.34
CA LEU A 98 -6.74 12.23 7.05
C LEU A 98 -7.09 13.62 6.51
N ASP A 99 -7.03 13.74 5.20
CA ASP A 99 -7.45 14.92 4.47
C ASP A 99 -8.20 14.45 3.22
N LEU A 100 -9.52 14.26 3.38
CA LEU A 100 -10.36 13.70 2.32
C LEU A 100 -10.56 14.69 1.16
N GLU A 101 -10.52 15.99 1.44
CA GLU A 101 -10.61 17.04 0.41
C GLU A 101 -9.44 16.99 -0.57
N ARG A 102 -8.33 16.36 -0.18
CA ARG A 102 -7.19 16.17 -1.07
C ARG A 102 -7.34 15.00 -2.03
N ILE A 103 -8.39 14.19 -1.89
CA ILE A 103 -8.78 13.17 -2.87
C ILE A 103 -9.63 13.87 -3.94
N GLU A 104 -9.06 14.03 -5.13
CA GLU A 104 -9.70 14.78 -6.22
C GLU A 104 -10.80 13.97 -6.93
N ASP A 105 -10.69 12.65 -6.91
CA ASP A 105 -11.68 11.76 -7.52
C ASP A 105 -12.86 11.53 -6.58
N MET A 106 -13.96 12.20 -6.90
CA MET A 106 -15.21 12.18 -6.14
C MET A 106 -15.86 10.79 -6.03
N GLN A 107 -15.49 9.83 -6.88
CA GLN A 107 -16.06 8.48 -6.81
C GLN A 107 -15.46 7.65 -5.66
N VAL A 108 -14.30 8.06 -5.14
CA VAL A 108 -13.57 7.35 -4.09
C VAL A 108 -13.31 8.20 -2.85
N ARG A 109 -13.82 9.44 -2.83
CA ARG A 109 -13.79 10.35 -1.68
C ARG A 109 -14.93 10.06 -0.73
#